data_AF-A0A6J4Q7M1-F1
#
_entry.id   AF-A0A6J4Q7M1-F1
#
_cell.length_a   1.000
_cell.length_b   1.000
_cell.length_c   1.000
_cell.angle_alpha   90.00
_cell.angle_beta   90.00
_cell.angle_gamma   90.00
#
_symmetry.space_group_name_H-M   'P 1'
#
loop_
_entity.id
_entity.type
_entity.pdbx_description
1 polymer ?
#
loop_
_entity_poly.entity_id
_entity_poly.type
_entity_poly.pdbx_seq_one_letter_code
_entity_poly.pdbx_strand_id
1 'polypeptide(L)'
;MPEPEGTILERGLPVSDGPEGRGLPAGPPHHARPFSARRWADQLLLVVTAACALAAVGVLLSIVAAILLRGLPAVSWQFLTDQIRLVGASGGILYNLVGTLILIAAAAAISAPLAVGVALAHGVYLPGGRARRALNLLLYTLNGVPSILFGILGLIVFVKF
;
A
#
# COMPACT_ATOMS: atom_id res chain seq x y z
N MET A 1 15.09 -65.40 -28.64
CA MET A 1 13.86 -65.30 -27.83
C MET A 1 14.24 -65.77 -26.42
N PRO A 2 14.44 -64.87 -25.45
CA PRO A 2 15.03 -65.19 -24.16
C PRO A 2 13.99 -65.40 -23.05
N GLU A 3 14.26 -66.38 -22.19
CA GLU A 3 13.81 -66.57 -20.80
C GLU A 3 15.09 -67.09 -20.06
N PRO A 4 15.29 -67.07 -18.72
CA PRO A 4 14.31 -66.96 -17.62
C PRO A 4 14.85 -66.24 -16.32
N GLU A 5 14.10 -66.34 -15.21
CA GLU A 5 14.50 -66.28 -13.78
C GLU A 5 14.89 -64.93 -13.11
N GLY A 6 13.95 -64.41 -12.31
CA GLY A 6 14.00 -64.51 -10.83
C GLY A 6 15.13 -63.83 -10.06
N THR A 7 14.72 -63.01 -9.07
CA THR A 7 15.48 -62.67 -7.84
C THR A 7 16.62 -61.70 -8.14
N ILE A 8 16.71 -60.50 -7.56
CA ILE A 8 17.02 -60.11 -6.18
C ILE A 8 16.71 -58.58 -6.14
N LEU A 9 16.51 -58.00 -4.96
CA LEU A 9 16.39 -56.56 -4.61
C LEU A 9 14.96 -56.11 -4.24
N GLU A 10 14.30 -56.93 -3.44
CA GLU A 10 13.97 -56.47 -2.09
C GLU A 10 15.17 -55.69 -1.52
N ARG A 11 15.08 -54.36 -1.50
CA ARG A 11 15.83 -53.57 -0.53
C ARG A 11 14.81 -52.73 0.21
N GLY A 12 14.35 -53.32 1.30
CA GLY A 12 13.57 -52.63 2.31
C GLY A 12 14.22 -51.29 2.63
N LEU A 13 13.41 -50.25 2.51
CA LEU A 13 13.57 -49.12 3.41
C LEU A 13 13.50 -49.71 4.83
N PRO A 14 14.51 -49.51 5.68
CA PRO A 14 14.31 -49.75 7.10
C PRO A 14 13.19 -48.80 7.54
N VAL A 15 11.99 -49.35 7.75
CA VAL A 15 11.05 -48.78 8.69
C VAL A 15 11.82 -48.74 9.99
N SER A 16 12.29 -47.56 10.33
CA SER A 16 12.93 -47.27 11.60
C SER A 16 11.86 -47.41 12.68
N ASP A 17 11.60 -48.65 13.09
CA ASP A 17 10.90 -48.98 14.33
C ASP A 17 11.80 -48.54 15.50
N GLY A 18 11.74 -47.24 15.79
CA GLY A 18 12.31 -46.68 17.00
C GLY A 18 11.55 -47.23 18.21
N PRO A 19 12.23 -47.66 19.27
CA PRO A 19 11.60 -48.28 20.43
C PRO A 19 11.07 -47.17 21.36
N GLU A 20 10.09 -46.38 20.95
CA GLU A 20 9.44 -45.44 21.87
C GLU A 20 7.94 -45.30 21.56
N GLY A 21 7.18 -46.24 22.10
CA GLY A 21 5.82 -45.99 22.59
C GLY A 21 5.82 -45.00 23.75
N ARG A 22 6.39 -43.81 23.57
CA ARG A 22 6.11 -42.66 24.43
C ARG A 22 4.86 -42.00 23.90
N GLY A 23 3.77 -42.20 24.64
CA GLY A 23 2.51 -41.49 24.42
C GLY A 23 2.80 -40.02 24.20
N LEU A 24 2.68 -39.59 22.94
CA LEU A 24 2.54 -38.18 22.62
C LEU A 24 1.33 -37.73 23.42
N PRO A 25 1.48 -36.79 24.38
CA PRO A 25 0.34 -36.29 25.12
C PRO A 25 -0.67 -35.83 24.08
N ALA A 26 -1.89 -36.38 24.17
CA ALA A 26 -3.01 -35.92 23.36
C ALA A 26 -2.97 -34.39 23.42
N GLY A 27 -2.71 -33.76 22.27
CA GLY A 27 -2.64 -32.30 22.19
C GLY A 27 -3.88 -31.73 22.88
N PRO A 28 -3.74 -30.62 23.62
CA PRO A 28 -4.84 -30.09 24.41
C PRO A 28 -6.08 -30.02 23.53
N PRO A 29 -7.25 -30.48 24.03
CA PRO A 29 -8.46 -30.48 23.24
C PRO A 29 -8.63 -29.08 22.65
N HIS A 30 -8.89 -28.99 21.35
CA HIS A 30 -9.28 -27.74 20.71
C HIS A 30 -10.58 -27.30 21.38
N HIS A 31 -10.44 -26.57 22.48
CA HIS A 31 -11.55 -26.05 23.26
C HIS A 31 -12.32 -25.12 22.34
N ALA A 32 -13.42 -25.63 21.78
CA ALA A 32 -14.45 -24.81 21.16
C ALA A 32 -15.00 -23.89 22.26
N ARG A 33 -14.38 -22.71 22.39
CA ARG A 33 -14.82 -21.69 23.34
C ARG A 33 -16.24 -21.25 22.94
N PRO A 34 -17.16 -21.07 23.90
CA PRO A 34 -18.57 -20.83 23.60
C PRO A 34 -18.74 -19.57 22.73
N PHE A 35 -19.41 -19.76 21.60
CA PHE A 35 -19.32 -18.94 20.39
C PHE A 35 -20.33 -17.77 20.33
N SER A 36 -21.00 -17.41 21.44
CA SER A 36 -22.20 -16.56 21.42
C SER A 36 -21.96 -15.08 21.81
N ALA A 37 -21.22 -14.79 22.88
CA ALA A 37 -21.03 -13.42 23.36
C ALA A 37 -20.07 -12.57 22.48
N ARG A 38 -19.17 -13.22 21.72
CA ARG A 38 -18.25 -12.54 20.79
C ARG A 38 -18.96 -11.96 19.56
N ARG A 39 -20.02 -12.60 19.08
CA ARG A 39 -20.71 -12.17 17.84
C ARG A 39 -21.29 -10.77 17.96
N TRP A 40 -21.79 -10.41 19.14
CA TRP A 40 -22.34 -9.08 19.41
C TRP A 40 -21.26 -8.01 19.44
N ALA A 41 -20.10 -8.31 20.06
CA ALA A 41 -18.95 -7.42 20.05
C ALA A 41 -18.36 -7.23 18.64
N ASP A 42 -18.26 -8.32 17.87
CA ASP A 42 -17.79 -8.27 16.48
C ASP A 42 -18.75 -7.47 15.59
N GLN A 43 -20.07 -7.67 15.75
CA GLN A 43 -21.09 -6.90 15.04
C GLN A 43 -21.07 -5.41 15.43
N LEU A 44 -20.91 -5.11 16.72
CA LEU A 44 -20.86 -3.73 17.20
C LEU A 44 -19.59 -3.01 16.71
N LEU A 45 -18.44 -3.68 16.71
CA LEU A 45 -17.20 -3.14 16.15
C LEU A 45 -17.32 -2.90 14.64
N LEU A 46 -17.92 -3.83 13.90
CA LEU A 46 -18.18 -3.67 12.47
C LEU A 46 -19.12 -2.49 12.20
N VAL A 47 -20.21 -2.35 12.95
CA VAL A 47 -21.15 -1.23 12.80
C VAL A 47 -20.48 0.10 13.13
N VAL A 48 -19.69 0.19 14.20
CA VAL A 48 -18.99 1.42 14.59
C VAL A 48 -17.93 1.80 13.56
N THR A 49 -17.10 0.85 13.12
CA THR A 49 -16.08 1.11 12.09
C THR A 49 -16.70 1.47 10.75
N ALA A 50 -17.78 0.79 10.34
CA ALA A 50 -18.53 1.12 9.14
C ALA A 50 -19.18 2.52 9.25
N ALA A 51 -19.76 2.88 10.40
CA ALA A 51 -20.32 4.20 10.62
C ALA A 51 -19.24 5.30 10.54
N CYS A 52 -18.07 5.09 11.15
CA CYS A 52 -16.93 6.00 11.04
C CYS A 52 -16.45 6.14 9.57
N ALA A 53 -16.35 5.03 8.84
CA ALA A 53 -15.97 5.05 7.43
C ALA A 53 -17.02 5.79 6.57
N LEU A 54 -18.31 5.51 6.79
CA LEU A 54 -19.41 6.21 6.11
C LEU A 54 -19.43 7.69 6.44
N ALA A 55 -19.14 8.08 7.69
CA ALA A 55 -19.01 9.48 8.07
C ALA A 55 -17.85 10.16 7.34
N ALA A 56 -16.67 9.53 7.28
CA ALA A 56 -15.51 10.07 6.56
C ALA A 56 -15.80 10.23 5.05
N VAL A 57 -16.40 9.21 4.44
CA VAL A 57 -16.84 9.28 3.03
C VAL A 57 -17.92 10.34 2.85
N GLY A 58 -18.87 10.45 3.78
CA GLY A 58 -19.92 11.46 3.77
C GLY A 58 -19.36 12.89 3.81
N VAL A 59 -18.37 13.14 4.67
CA VAL A 59 -17.66 14.44 4.71
C VAL A 59 -16.95 14.70 3.38
N LEU A 60 -16.21 13.71 2.86
CA LEU A 60 -15.54 13.84 1.56
C LEU A 60 -16.54 14.18 0.45
N LEU A 61 -17.64 13.44 0.35
CA LEU A 61 -18.70 13.68 -0.63
C LEU A 61 -19.35 15.04 -0.43
N SER A 62 -19.55 15.51 0.81
CA SER A 62 -20.11 16.83 1.09
C SER A 62 -19.19 17.96 0.60
N ILE A 63 -17.88 17.81 0.76
CA ILE A 63 -16.88 18.77 0.27
C ILE A 63 -16.88 18.78 -1.25
N VAL A 64 -16.83 17.60 -1.89
CA VAL A 64 -16.88 17.48 -3.35
C VAL A 64 -18.17 18.08 -3.90
N ALA A 65 -19.33 17.77 -3.28
CA ALA A 65 -20.61 18.36 -3.67
C ALA A 65 -20.63 19.88 -3.52
N ALA A 66 -20.09 20.42 -2.42
CA ALA A 66 -20.00 21.86 -2.22
C ALA A 66 -19.10 22.54 -3.28
N ILE A 67 -17.97 21.92 -3.64
CA ILE A 67 -17.08 22.40 -4.69
C ILE A 67 -17.79 22.36 -6.05
N LEU A 68 -18.50 21.29 -6.38
CA LEU A 68 -19.19 21.17 -7.67
C LEU A 68 -20.35 22.14 -7.79
N LEU A 69 -21.23 22.20 -6.78
CA LEU A 69 -22.41 23.08 -6.81
C LEU A 69 -22.05 24.57 -6.87
N ARG A 70 -20.98 24.98 -6.19
CA ARG A 70 -20.51 26.38 -6.17
C ARG A 70 -19.52 26.70 -7.29
N GLY A 71 -18.77 25.69 -7.74
CA GLY A 71 -17.70 25.83 -8.73
C GLY A 71 -18.19 25.73 -10.16
N LEU A 72 -19.10 24.80 -10.48
CA LEU A 72 -19.62 24.60 -11.85
C LEU A 72 -20.16 25.88 -12.49
N PRO A 73 -20.97 26.73 -11.79
CA PRO A 73 -21.47 27.97 -12.37
C PRO A 73 -20.38 29.02 -12.63
N ALA A 74 -19.24 28.93 -11.93
CA ALA A 74 -18.11 29.84 -12.09
C ALA A 74 -17.14 29.41 -13.22
N VAL A 75 -17.29 28.18 -13.75
CA VAL A 75 -16.45 27.70 -14.85
C VAL A 75 -16.89 28.37 -16.15
N SER A 76 -16.11 29.36 -16.58
CA SER A 76 -16.21 29.96 -17.90
C SER A 76 -14.94 29.72 -18.71
N TRP A 77 -15.02 29.86 -20.03
CA TRP A 77 -13.84 29.76 -20.90
C TRP A 77 -12.78 30.81 -20.54
N GLN A 78 -13.23 32.02 -20.16
CA GLN A 78 -12.35 33.08 -19.67
C GLN A 78 -11.69 32.69 -18.34
N PHE A 79 -12.41 32.03 -17.43
CA PHE A 79 -11.82 31.53 -16.19
C PHE A 79 -10.70 30.49 -16.43
N LEU A 80 -10.77 29.70 -17.49
CA LEU A 80 -9.72 28.73 -17.80
C LEU A 80 -8.49 29.35 -18.48
N THR A 81 -8.69 30.38 -19.29
CA THR A 81 -7.65 30.95 -20.18
C THR A 81 -7.05 32.25 -19.67
N ASP A 82 -7.75 32.98 -18.80
CA ASP A 82 -7.27 34.27 -18.31
C ASP A 82 -6.25 34.08 -17.18
N GLN A 83 -5.42 35.09 -17.00
CA GLN A 83 -4.40 35.10 -15.96
C GLN A 83 -4.99 35.45 -14.59
N ILE A 84 -4.29 35.06 -13.52
CA ILE A 84 -4.63 35.48 -12.15
C ILE A 84 -4.30 36.96 -12.04
N ARG A 85 -5.31 37.81 -11.76
CA ARG A 85 -5.12 39.27 -11.66
C ARG A 85 -5.09 39.74 -10.21
N LEU A 86 -5.74 39.02 -9.30
CA LEU A 86 -5.61 39.16 -7.85
C LEU A 86 -5.57 37.78 -7.21
N VAL A 87 -4.69 37.58 -6.23
CA VAL A 87 -4.48 36.31 -5.51
C VAL A 87 -5.82 35.75 -5.01
N GLY A 88 -6.42 34.85 -5.80
CA GLY A 88 -7.70 34.21 -5.49
C GLY A 88 -8.96 35.09 -5.54
N ALA A 89 -8.86 36.39 -5.85
CA ALA A 89 -10.02 37.29 -5.85
C ALA A 89 -10.61 37.55 -7.24
N SER A 90 -9.78 37.53 -8.29
CA SER A 90 -10.25 37.67 -9.68
C SER A 90 -9.21 37.20 -10.70
N GLY A 91 -9.69 36.83 -11.88
CA GLY A 91 -8.88 36.26 -12.97
C GLY A 91 -9.17 34.77 -13.19
N GLY A 92 -8.39 34.15 -14.06
CA GLY A 92 -8.50 32.73 -14.40
C GLY A 92 -7.49 31.84 -13.68
N ILE A 93 -7.44 30.55 -14.03
CA ILE A 93 -6.58 29.53 -13.40
C ILE A 93 -5.47 29.00 -14.30
N LEU A 94 -5.27 29.58 -15.49
CA LEU A 94 -4.38 29.04 -16.52
C LEU A 94 -2.96 28.77 -15.98
N TYR A 95 -2.35 29.78 -15.36
CA TYR A 95 -0.98 29.67 -14.84
C TYR A 95 -0.85 28.65 -13.71
N ASN A 96 -1.86 28.50 -12.86
CA ASN A 96 -1.85 27.47 -11.82
C ASN A 96 -1.95 26.07 -12.45
N LEU A 97 -2.82 25.89 -13.44
CA LEU A 97 -2.98 24.61 -14.12
C LEU A 97 -1.68 24.21 -14.85
N VAL A 98 -1.14 25.12 -15.67
CA VAL A 98 0.13 24.88 -16.38
C VAL A 98 1.28 24.67 -15.40
N GLY A 99 1.36 25.45 -14.32
CA GLY A 99 2.35 25.29 -13.27
C GLY A 99 2.30 23.91 -12.61
N THR A 100 1.10 23.43 -12.26
CA THR A 100 0.94 22.07 -11.70
C THR A 100 1.33 20.99 -12.69
N LEU A 101 1.00 21.14 -13.98
CA LEU A 101 1.37 20.18 -15.03
C LEU A 101 2.88 20.12 -15.22
N ILE A 102 3.55 21.27 -15.32
CA ILE A 102 5.01 21.34 -15.44
C ILE A 102 5.67 20.73 -14.20
N LEU A 103 5.17 21.04 -13.00
CA LEU A 103 5.69 20.48 -11.74
C LEU A 103 5.57 18.96 -11.70
N ILE A 104 4.39 18.42 -12.02
CA ILE A 104 4.15 16.97 -12.05
C ILE A 104 5.01 16.31 -13.13
N ALA A 105 5.11 16.90 -14.32
CA ALA A 105 5.91 16.36 -15.42
C ALA A 105 7.40 16.33 -15.08
N ALA A 106 7.95 17.41 -14.51
CA ALA A 106 9.34 17.46 -14.08
C ALA A 106 9.63 16.46 -12.95
N ALA A 107 8.74 16.38 -11.96
CA ALA A 107 8.86 15.42 -10.87
C ALA A 107 8.80 13.97 -11.39
N ALA A 108 7.89 13.67 -12.31
CA ALA A 108 7.76 12.35 -12.94
C ALA A 108 8.98 12.01 -13.80
N ALA A 109 9.50 12.95 -14.60
CA ALA A 109 10.65 12.73 -15.46
C ALA A 109 11.91 12.33 -14.67
N ILE A 110 12.10 12.89 -13.47
CA ILE A 110 13.23 12.58 -12.60
C ILE A 110 12.95 11.32 -11.75
N SER A 111 11.75 11.20 -11.18
CA SER A 111 11.43 10.10 -10.25
C SER A 111 11.16 8.77 -10.95
N ALA A 112 10.57 8.77 -12.15
CA ALA A 112 10.24 7.56 -12.89
C ALA A 112 11.47 6.68 -13.22
N PRO A 113 12.58 7.18 -13.81
CA PRO A 113 13.75 6.34 -14.06
C PRO A 113 14.36 5.79 -12.78
N LEU A 114 14.36 6.57 -11.70
CA LEU A 114 14.82 6.13 -10.38
C LEU A 114 13.92 5.01 -9.82
N ALA A 115 12.60 5.19 -9.89
CA ALA A 115 11.61 4.22 -9.42
C ALA A 115 11.70 2.90 -10.19
N VAL A 116 11.85 2.97 -11.53
CA VAL A 116 12.07 1.80 -12.37
C VAL A 116 13.38 1.09 -11.99
N GLY A 117 14.47 1.84 -11.78
CA GLY A 117 15.75 1.28 -11.35
C GLY A 117 15.64 0.54 -10.01
N VAL A 118 14.96 1.13 -9.01
CA VAL A 118 14.72 0.50 -7.70
C VAL A 118 13.82 -0.73 -7.83
N ALA A 119 12.77 -0.67 -8.65
CA ALA A 119 11.86 -1.79 -8.88
C ALA A 119 12.58 -2.98 -9.53
N LEU A 120 13.42 -2.72 -10.54
CA LEU A 120 14.23 -3.75 -11.19
C LEU A 120 15.29 -4.32 -10.23
N ALA A 121 15.97 -3.48 -9.46
CA ALA A 121 16.93 -3.92 -8.46
C ALA A 121 16.26 -4.85 -7.43
N HIS A 122 15.11 -4.46 -6.89
CA HIS A 122 14.37 -5.26 -5.92
C HIS A 122 13.82 -6.57 -6.51
N GLY A 123 13.36 -6.56 -7.77
CA GLY A 123 12.71 -7.71 -8.41
C GLY A 123 13.68 -8.74 -9.02
N VAL A 124 14.78 -8.28 -9.63
CA VAL A 124 15.68 -9.14 -10.42
C VAL A 124 17.02 -9.35 -9.72
N TYR A 125 17.62 -8.29 -9.17
CA TYR A 125 19.02 -8.33 -8.70
C TYR A 125 19.16 -8.66 -7.22
N LEU A 126 18.10 -8.51 -6.42
CA LEU A 126 18.10 -8.78 -4.98
C LEU A 126 17.19 -9.98 -4.65
N PRO A 127 17.57 -11.23 -5.00
CA PRO A 127 16.74 -12.40 -4.74
C PRO A 127 16.51 -12.64 -3.23
N GLY A 128 17.41 -12.16 -2.36
CA GLY A 128 17.24 -12.21 -0.90
C GLY A 128 18.44 -11.65 -0.14
N GLY A 129 18.38 -11.74 1.19
CA GLY A 129 19.50 -11.37 2.08
C GLY A 129 19.43 -9.96 2.69
N ARG A 130 20.57 -9.49 3.21
CA ARG A 130 20.66 -8.23 3.97
C ARG A 130 20.32 -7.00 3.13
N ALA A 131 20.77 -6.95 1.87
CA ALA A 131 20.50 -5.84 0.96
C ALA A 131 19.00 -5.67 0.68
N ARG A 132 18.27 -6.77 0.44
CA ARG A 132 16.81 -6.74 0.22
C ARG A 132 16.05 -6.26 1.46
N ARG A 133 16.45 -6.73 2.64
CA ARG A 133 15.86 -6.30 3.92
C ARG A 133 16.11 -4.82 4.17
N ALA A 134 17.31 -4.32 3.92
CA ALA A 134 17.65 -2.90 4.06
C ALA A 134 16.83 -2.02 3.10
N LEU A 135 16.75 -2.41 1.82
CA LEU A 135 15.93 -1.70 0.84
C LEU A 135 14.46 -1.65 1.25
N ASN A 136 13.88 -2.78 1.65
CA ASN A 136 12.48 -2.82 2.11
C ASN A 136 12.25 -1.97 3.34
N LEU A 137 13.18 -1.98 4.31
CA LEU A 137 13.12 -1.10 5.48
C LEU A 137 13.13 0.38 5.07
N LEU A 138 14.01 0.78 4.14
CA LEU A 138 14.02 2.14 3.61
C LEU A 138 12.71 2.48 2.91
N LEU A 139 12.20 1.62 2.04
CA LEU A 139 10.94 1.85 1.31
C LEU A 139 9.75 1.99 2.26
N TYR A 140 9.63 1.13 3.27
CA TYR A 140 8.58 1.23 4.28
C TYR A 140 8.71 2.50 5.13
N THR A 141 9.94 2.86 5.51
CA THR A 141 10.19 4.09 6.26
C THR A 141 9.83 5.31 5.43
N LEU A 142 10.25 5.38 4.16
CA LEU A 142 9.95 6.46 3.23
C LEU A 142 8.44 6.61 2.98
N ASN A 143 7.71 5.51 2.80
CA ASN A 143 6.26 5.51 2.62
C ASN A 143 5.53 5.91 3.92
N GLY A 144 6.12 5.60 5.08
CA GLY A 144 5.60 6.01 6.38
C GLY A 144 5.82 7.48 6.72
N VAL A 145 6.65 8.21 5.98
CA VAL A 145 6.90 9.65 6.22
C VAL A 145 5.65 10.46 5.87
N PRO A 146 5.10 11.26 6.80
CA PRO A 146 4.02 12.19 6.50
C PRO A 146 4.41 13.18 5.40
N SER A 147 3.52 13.40 4.42
CA SER A 147 3.80 14.26 3.27
C SER A 147 4.19 15.70 3.64
N ILE A 148 3.70 16.22 4.77
CA ILE A 148 4.02 17.55 5.27
C ILE A 148 5.52 17.75 5.58
N LEU A 149 6.22 16.68 5.99
CA LEU A 149 7.65 16.77 6.30
C LEU A 149 8.47 17.02 5.03
N PHE A 150 8.11 16.40 3.91
CA PHE A 150 8.77 16.68 2.63
C PHE A 150 8.58 18.14 2.20
N GLY A 151 7.40 18.72 2.45
CA GLY A 151 7.12 20.13 2.17
C GLY A 151 7.97 21.09 3.00
N ILE A 152 8.04 20.88 4.32
CA ILE A 152 8.84 21.73 5.22
C ILE A 152 10.34 21.55 4.95
N LEU A 153 10.80 20.32 4.68
CA LEU A 153 12.21 20.08 4.32
C LEU A 153 12.58 20.84 3.05
N GLY A 154 11.74 20.80 2.01
CA GLY A 154 11.95 21.56 0.78
C GLY A 154 12.03 23.06 1.05
N LEU A 155 11.12 23.60 1.88
CA LEU A 155 11.14 25.01 2.27
C LEU A 155 12.48 25.39 2.95
N ILE A 156 12.96 24.57 3.89
CA ILE A 156 14.20 24.83 4.61
C ILE A 156 15.42 24.78 3.68
N VAL A 157 15.50 23.79 2.79
CA VAL A 157 16.66 23.56 1.93
C VAL A 157 16.75 24.56 0.78
N PHE A 158 15.62 24.94 0.17
CA PHE A 158 15.60 25.73 -1.06
C PHE A 158 15.25 27.21 -0.90
N VAL A 159 14.62 27.61 0.22
CA VAL A 159 14.16 29.01 0.43
C VAL A 159 14.91 29.71 1.54
N LYS A 160 15.29 28.97 2.60
CA LYS A 160 15.95 29.55 3.77
C LYS A 160 17.48 29.71 3.60
N PHE A 161 17.99 29.46 2.40
CA PHE A 161 19.36 29.67 1.93
C PHE A 161 19.31 30.30 0.54
#